data_AF-A0A7C1V0V1-F1
#
_entry.id   AF-A0A7C1V0V1-F1
#
_cell.length_a   1.000
_cell.length_b   1.000
_cell.length_c   1.000
_cell.angle_alpha   90.00
_cell.angle_beta   90.00
_cell.angle_gamma   90.00
#
_symmetry.space_group_name_H-M   'P 1'
#
loop_
_entity.id
_entity.type
_entity.pdbx_description
1 polymer ?
#
loop_
_entity_poly.entity_id
_entity_poly.type
_entity_poly.pdbx_seq_one_letter_code
_entity_poly.pdbx_strand_id
1 'polypeptide(L)'
;MKIYLAEKGLDKSWQESFEKNIKCKHCGSNARIAFVAYEDGNGKNLCDIHKQGKDGKLWLHDVSATAVYLCEKCLEATAEINQA
;
A
#
# COMPACT_ATOMS: atom_id res chain seq x y z
N MET A 1 -2.21 10.77 -3.89
CA MET A 1 -2.70 9.41 -3.58
C MET A 1 -3.90 9.09 -4.44
N LYS A 2 -3.88 7.96 -5.14
CA LYS A 2 -4.99 7.41 -5.94
C LYS A 2 -5.45 6.11 -5.29
N ILE A 3 -6.75 5.86 -5.26
CA ILE A 3 -7.32 4.63 -4.71
C ILE A 3 -7.87 3.77 -5.85
N TYR A 4 -7.47 2.51 -5.89
CA TYR A 4 -7.93 1.52 -6.87
C TYR A 4 -8.67 0.41 -6.14
N LEU A 5 -9.93 0.19 -6.52
CA LEU A 5 -10.79 -0.79 -5.84
C LEU A 5 -10.54 -2.21 -6.33
N ALA A 6 -10.50 -3.15 -5.39
CA ALA A 6 -10.36 -4.58 -5.60
C ALA A 6 -9.23 -4.91 -6.61
N GLU A 7 -9.53 -5.77 -7.59
CA GLU A 7 -8.55 -6.29 -8.55
C GLU A 7 -7.95 -5.22 -9.47
N LYS A 8 -8.57 -4.05 -9.59
CA LYS A 8 -8.03 -2.93 -10.39
C LYS A 8 -6.76 -2.32 -9.78
N GLY A 9 -6.45 -2.66 -8.53
CA GLY A 9 -5.27 -2.17 -7.83
C GLY A 9 -4.07 -3.11 -7.84
N LEU A 10 -4.21 -4.36 -8.29
CA LEU A 10 -3.18 -5.39 -8.12
C LEU A 10 -1.84 -5.02 -8.78
N ASP A 11 -1.90 -4.37 -9.94
CA ASP A 11 -0.75 -3.91 -10.71
C ASP A 11 -0.28 -2.49 -10.29
N LYS A 12 -0.96 -1.86 -9.33
CA LYS A 12 -0.62 -0.52 -8.83
C LYS A 12 0.36 -0.65 -7.69
N SER A 13 1.58 -1.04 -8.05
CA SER A 13 2.71 -1.27 -7.15
C SER A 13 3.97 -0.60 -7.69
N TRP A 14 4.90 -0.26 -6.79
CA TRP A 14 6.23 0.24 -7.14
C TRP A 14 7.28 -0.88 -7.27
N GLN A 15 6.91 -2.11 -6.89
CA GLN A 15 7.77 -3.30 -6.93
C GLN A 15 6.99 -4.46 -7.59
N GLU A 16 6.78 -5.56 -6.87
CA GLU A 16 5.98 -6.70 -7.34
C GLU A 16 4.48 -6.40 -7.26
N SER A 17 3.68 -7.05 -8.10
CA SER A 17 2.22 -6.89 -8.04
C SER A 17 1.66 -7.47 -6.74
N PHE A 18 0.58 -6.89 -6.24
CA PHE A 18 -0.12 -7.45 -5.08
C PHE A 18 -0.87 -8.73 -5.47
N GLU A 19 -1.02 -9.64 -4.51
CA GLU A 19 -1.85 -10.82 -4.68
C GLU A 19 -3.35 -10.47 -4.54
N LYS A 20 -4.23 -11.25 -5.17
CA LYS A 20 -5.68 -11.07 -5.01
C LYS A 20 -6.18 -11.48 -3.62
N ASN A 21 -5.54 -12.49 -3.03
CA ASN A 21 -5.88 -13.05 -1.74
C ASN A 21 -4.62 -13.31 -0.94
N ILE A 22 -4.65 -13.02 0.36
CA ILE A 22 -3.55 -13.32 1.29
C ILE A 22 -4.10 -14.01 2.55
N LYS A 23 -3.19 -14.44 3.43
CA LYS A 23 -3.57 -14.89 4.77
C LYS A 23 -3.81 -13.70 5.68
N CYS A 24 -4.96 -13.68 6.34
CA CYS A 24 -5.27 -12.70 7.38
C CYS A 24 -4.26 -12.82 8.52
N LYS A 25 -3.60 -11.71 8.87
CA LYS A 25 -2.59 -11.69 9.95
C LYS A 25 -3.18 -11.94 11.35
N HIS A 26 -4.50 -11.77 11.50
CA HIS A 26 -5.19 -11.87 12.79
C HIS A 26 -5.72 -13.27 13.08
N CYS A 27 -6.22 -13.99 12.07
CA CYS A 27 -6.85 -15.29 12.27
C CYS A 27 -6.42 -16.38 11.27
N GLY A 28 -5.46 -16.10 10.38
CA GLY A 28 -4.91 -17.06 9.40
C GLY A 28 -5.88 -17.49 8.29
N SER A 29 -7.12 -16.98 8.28
CA SER A 29 -8.12 -17.28 7.25
C SER A 29 -7.84 -16.47 5.97
N ASN A 30 -8.62 -16.72 4.91
CA ASN A 30 -8.47 -15.98 3.66
C ASN A 30 -8.89 -14.51 3.83
N ALA A 31 -8.09 -13.59 3.28
CA ALA A 31 -8.42 -12.18 3.15
C ALA A 31 -8.33 -11.76 1.68
N ARG A 32 -9.33 -11.02 1.20
CA ARG A 32 -9.43 -10.61 -0.21
C ARG A 32 -9.09 -9.14 -0.37
N ILE A 33 -8.48 -8.79 -1.49
CA ILE A 33 -8.15 -7.40 -1.80
C ILE A 33 -9.40 -6.54 -1.77
N ALA A 34 -9.38 -5.47 -0.97
CA ALA A 34 -10.44 -4.48 -0.89
C ALA A 34 -10.09 -3.26 -1.75
N PHE A 35 -8.89 -2.70 -1.57
CA PHE A 35 -8.38 -1.61 -2.38
C PHE A 35 -6.86 -1.48 -2.27
N VAL A 36 -6.26 -0.79 -3.23
CA VAL A 36 -4.86 -0.37 -3.19
C VAL A 36 -4.80 1.15 -3.18
N ALA A 37 -4.14 1.70 -2.17
CA ALA A 37 -3.77 3.11 -2.10
C ALA A 37 -2.39 3.29 -2.72
N TYR A 38 -2.30 4.08 -3.78
CA TYR A 38 -1.07 4.28 -4.55
C TYR A 38 -0.64 5.74 -4.50
N GLU A 39 0.57 5.98 -4.02
CA GLU A 39 1.16 7.31 -3.98
C GLU A 39 1.75 7.69 -5.33
N ASP A 40 0.90 8.13 -6.23
CA ASP A 40 1.36 8.88 -7.39
C ASP A 40 1.83 10.28 -6.92
N GLY A 41 3.15 10.47 -6.91
CA GLY A 41 3.81 11.70 -6.49
C GLY A 41 3.40 12.95 -7.27
N ASN A 42 2.75 12.88 -8.44
CA ASN A 42 2.30 14.03 -9.23
C ASN A 42 3.28 15.24 -9.24
N GLY A 43 4.59 14.98 -9.25
CA GLY A 43 5.64 16.01 -9.20
C GLY A 43 5.85 16.73 -7.86
N LYS A 44 5.20 16.32 -6.76
CA LYS A 44 5.47 16.80 -5.40
C LYS A 44 6.40 15.82 -4.68
N ASN A 45 7.35 16.36 -3.92
CA ASN A 45 8.18 15.57 -3.04
C ASN A 45 7.30 14.96 -1.95
N LEU A 46 7.25 13.62 -1.89
CA LEU A 46 6.61 12.88 -0.81
C LEU A 46 7.60 12.54 0.31
N CYS A 47 8.89 12.58 -0.01
CA CYS A 47 10.00 12.29 0.89
C CYS A 47 11.06 13.38 0.85
N ASP A 48 11.87 13.44 1.90
CA ASP A 48 13.11 14.22 1.94
C ASP A 48 14.36 13.33 2.09
N ILE A 49 14.28 12.03 1.77
CA ILE A 49 15.40 11.12 2.03
C ILE A 49 16.68 11.50 1.27
N HIS A 50 16.53 12.09 0.07
CA HIS A 50 17.62 12.53 -0.80
C HIS A 50 18.07 13.99 -0.56
N LYS A 51 17.43 14.72 0.37
CA LYS A 51 17.83 16.09 0.72
C LYS A 51 18.57 16.12 2.05
N GLN A 52 19.72 16.79 2.08
CA GLN A 52 20.37 17.13 3.35
C GLN A 52 19.59 18.26 4.05
N GLY A 53 19.27 18.10 5.34
CA GLY A 53 18.51 19.08 6.12
C GLY A 53 16.98 18.86 6.11
N LYS A 54 16.53 17.62 6.36
CA LYS A 54 15.11 17.24 6.40
C LYS A 54 14.36 18.07 7.45
N ASP A 55 13.18 18.59 7.10
CA ASP A 55 12.35 19.40 8.02
C ASP A 55 11.40 18.56 8.89
N GLY A 56 11.42 17.23 8.69
CA GLY A 56 10.60 16.25 9.41
C GLY A 56 9.14 16.18 8.98
N LYS A 57 8.72 16.91 7.94
CA LYS A 57 7.33 16.97 7.49
C LYS A 57 6.99 15.99 6.37
N LEU A 58 7.99 15.43 5.70
CA LEU A 58 7.82 14.48 4.60
C LEU A 58 8.04 13.03 5.05
N TRP A 59 7.50 12.08 4.28
CA TRP A 59 7.60 10.66 4.57
C TRP A 59 9.04 10.14 4.44
N LEU A 60 9.29 8.99 5.06
CA LEU A 60 10.62 8.36 5.11
C LEU A 60 10.96 7.52 3.85
N HIS A 61 10.02 7.35 2.91
CA HIS A 61 10.19 6.59 1.66
C HIS A 61 9.83 7.46 0.45
N ASP A 62 10.40 7.20 -0.74
CA ASP A 62 10.17 8.02 -1.94
C ASP A 62 8.71 7.93 -2.39
N VAL A 63 8.20 6.72 -2.56
CA VAL A 63 6.81 6.44 -2.93
C VAL A 63 6.36 5.09 -2.34
N SER A 64 5.08 4.98 -1.99
CA SER A 64 4.49 3.73 -1.52
C SER A 64 3.21 3.34 -2.26
N ALA A 65 2.93 2.05 -2.24
CA ALA A 65 1.66 1.45 -2.57
C ALA A 65 1.25 0.55 -1.40
N THR A 66 0.02 0.71 -0.91
CA THR A 66 -0.52 -0.08 0.19
C THR A 66 -1.76 -0.83 -0.27
N ALA A 67 -1.68 -2.16 -0.29
CA ALA A 67 -2.83 -3.03 -0.52
C ALA A 67 -3.51 -3.34 0.81
N VAL A 68 -4.83 -3.14 0.87
CA VAL A 68 -5.66 -3.46 2.03
C VAL A 68 -6.59 -4.60 1.66
N TYR A 69 -6.60 -5.61 2.53
CA TYR A 69 -7.37 -6.83 2.39
C TYR A 69 -8.33 -6.96 3.56
N LEU A 70 -9.55 -7.44 3.31
CA LEU A 70 -10.54 -7.73 4.35
C LEU A 70 -10.70 -9.24 4.53
N CYS A 71 -10.61 -9.70 5.78
CA CYS A 71 -10.83 -11.10 6.11
C CYS A 71 -12.32 -11.46 6.07
N GLU A 72 -12.65 -12.54 5.38
CA GLU A 72 -14.05 -13.00 5.26
C GLU A 72 -14.59 -13.62 6.55
N LYS A 73 -13.69 -13.99 7.49
CA LYS A 73 -14.05 -14.65 8.74
C LYS A 73 -14.15 -13.68 9.91
N CYS A 74 -13.07 -12.96 10.20
CA CYS A 74 -13.02 -12.06 11.36
C CYS A 74 -13.28 -10.60 11.02
N LEU A 75 -13.47 -10.27 9.73
CA LEU A 75 -13.71 -8.90 9.22
C LEU A 75 -12.57 -7.90 9.50
N GLU A 76 -11.46 -8.37 10.05
CA GLU A 76 -10.28 -7.55 10.29
C GLU A 76 -9.52 -7.24 8.99
N ALA A 77 -8.94 -6.05 8.95
CA ALA A 77 -8.08 -5.62 7.86
C ALA A 77 -6.66 -6.17 8.02
N THR A 78 -6.09 -6.65 6.93
CA THR A 78 -4.66 -6.95 6.76
C THR A 78 -4.13 -6.09 5.63
N ALA A 79 -2.87 -5.65 5.68
CA ALA A 79 -2.31 -4.80 4.65
C ALA A 79 -0.87 -5.22 4.33
N GLU A 80 -0.50 -5.00 3.06
CA GLU A 80 0.85 -5.15 2.54
C GLU A 80 1.29 -3.80 1.97
N ILE A 81 2.57 -3.48 2.14
CA ILE A 81 3.16 -2.24 1.66
C ILE A 81 4.33 -2.56 0.73
N ASN A 82 4.31 -1.96 -0.45
CA ASN A 82 5.42 -1.94 -1.39
C ASN A 82 5.95 -0.51 -1.48
N GLN A 83 7.26 -0.37 -1.39
CA GLN A 83 7.95 0.93 -1.39
C GLN A 83 9.13 0.87 -2.37
N ALA A 84 9.40 1.99 -3.03
CA ALA A 84 10.59 2.20 -3.87
C ALA A 84 11.34 3.45 -3.42
#